data_AF-A0A967H9X3-F1
#
_entry.id   AF-A0A967H9X3-F1
#
_cell.length_a   1.000
_cell.length_b   1.000
_cell.length_c   1.000
_cell.angle_alpha   90.00
_cell.angle_beta   90.00
_cell.angle_gamma   90.00
#
_symmetry.space_group_name_H-M   'P 1'
#
loop_
_entity.id
_entity.type
_entity.pdbx_description
1 polymer ?
#
loop_
_entity_poly.entity_id
_entity_poly.type
_entity_poly.pdbx_seq_one_letter_code
_entity_poly.pdbx_strand_id
1 'polypeptide(L)'
;QELVKREGSLAAFLWRYEPDPKQLAKPQTASTSAESLALSKDLKKQGWKFVGPTTVYAFMQAMGLINDHVEDCVIRARVERARKRFRRPGR
;
A
#
# COMPACT_ATOMS: atom_id res chain seq x y z
N GLN A 1 -16.41 -8.53 -7.80
CA GLN A 1 -15.75 -9.77 -8.27
C GLN A 1 -15.07 -9.61 -9.63
N GLU A 2 -15.48 -8.66 -10.48
CA GLU A 2 -14.86 -8.40 -11.80
C GLU A 2 -13.36 -8.07 -11.77
N LEU A 3 -12.90 -7.31 -10.76
CA LEU A 3 -11.47 -6.99 -10.62
C LEU A 3 -10.60 -8.25 -10.45
N VAL A 4 -11.06 -9.21 -9.65
CA VAL A 4 -10.35 -10.48 -9.43
C VAL A 4 -10.36 -11.32 -10.70
N LYS A 5 -11.47 -11.35 -11.44
CA LYS A 5 -11.54 -12.07 -12.73
C LYS A 5 -10.52 -11.54 -13.74
N ARG A 6 -10.32 -10.22 -13.81
CA ARG A 6 -9.38 -9.61 -14.77
C ARG A 6 -7.92 -9.64 -14.30
N GLU A 7 -7.68 -9.42 -13.01
CA GLU A 7 -6.33 -9.27 -12.46
C GLU A 7 -5.79 -10.58 -11.83
N GLY A 8 -6.61 -11.62 -11.76
CA GLY A 8 -6.34 -12.90 -11.11
C GLY A 8 -6.41 -12.83 -9.58
N SER A 9 -5.91 -11.76 -8.97
CA SER A 9 -5.85 -11.61 -7.51
C SER A 9 -5.93 -10.15 -7.09
N LEU A 10 -6.78 -9.86 -6.09
CA LEU A 10 -6.85 -8.54 -5.47
C LEU A 10 -5.53 -8.20 -4.77
N ALA A 11 -4.91 -9.20 -4.12
CA ALA A 11 -3.63 -9.01 -3.44
C ALA A 11 -2.53 -8.68 -4.46
N ALA A 12 -2.43 -9.44 -5.55
CA ALA A 12 -1.48 -9.15 -6.63
C ALA A 12 -1.73 -7.77 -7.25
N PHE A 13 -2.99 -7.40 -7.46
CA PHE A 13 -3.35 -6.07 -7.97
C PHE A 13 -2.82 -4.95 -7.06
N LEU A 14 -3.10 -5.02 -5.76
CA LEU A 14 -2.75 -3.99 -4.79
C LEU A 14 -1.24 -3.91 -4.53
N TRP A 15 -0.57 -5.06 -4.37
CA TRP A 15 0.86 -5.10 -4.04
C TRP A 15 1.78 -4.61 -5.18
N ARG A 16 1.27 -4.47 -6.41
CA ARG A 16 2.00 -3.78 -7.50
C ARG A 16 2.21 -2.27 -7.25
N TYR A 17 1.47 -1.69 -6.30
CA TYR A 17 1.61 -0.30 -5.88
C TYR A 17 2.45 -0.16 -4.60
N GLU A 18 3.21 -1.18 -4.20
CA GLU A 18 4.17 -1.04 -3.11
C GLU A 18 5.23 0.02 -3.50
N PRO A 19 5.36 1.12 -2.74
CA PRO A 19 6.32 2.19 -3.08
C PRO A 19 7.76 1.73 -2.85
N ASP A 20 8.71 2.37 -3.55
CA ASP A 20 10.12 2.23 -3.23
C ASP A 20 10.39 2.82 -1.83
N PRO A 21 10.90 2.03 -0.86
CA PRO A 21 11.19 2.53 0.47
C PRO A 21 12.12 3.76 0.51
N LYS A 22 12.96 3.95 -0.52
CA LYS A 22 13.86 5.11 -0.64
C LYS A 22 13.15 6.42 -1.00
N GLN A 23 11.94 6.33 -1.57
CA GLN A 23 11.14 7.48 -2.00
C GLN A 23 10.08 7.87 -0.97
N LEU A 24 9.95 7.11 0.11
CA LEU A 24 9.01 7.40 1.18
C LEU A 24 9.45 8.63 1.98
N ALA A 25 8.46 9.44 2.34
CA ALA A 25 8.64 10.49 3.33
C ALA A 25 9.02 9.89 4.71
N LYS A 26 9.42 10.76 5.63
CA LYS A 26 9.63 10.34 7.02
C LYS A 26 8.33 9.73 7.58
N PRO A 27 8.42 8.70 8.44
CA PRO A 27 7.23 8.07 8.99
C PRO A 27 6.28 9.07 9.64
N GLN A 28 4.97 8.92 9.42
CA GLN A 28 3.92 9.79 9.96
C GLN A 28 3.94 11.26 9.49
N THR A 29 4.76 11.64 8.50
CA THR A 29 4.79 13.03 8.00
C THR A 29 4.00 13.26 6.71
N ALA A 30 3.51 12.19 6.07
CA ALA A 30 2.78 12.26 4.81
C ALA A 30 1.37 11.65 4.95
N SER A 31 0.45 12.14 4.13
CA SER A 31 -0.93 11.63 4.03
C SER A 31 -1.28 11.11 2.63
N THR A 32 -0.35 11.25 1.67
CA THR A 32 -0.47 10.75 0.29
C THR A 32 0.92 10.41 -0.27
N SER A 33 0.96 9.68 -1.38
CA SER A 33 2.16 9.33 -2.15
C SER A 33 1.83 9.18 -3.63
N ALA A 34 2.83 9.19 -4.52
CA ALA A 34 2.59 8.96 -5.95
C ALA A 34 1.81 7.66 -6.20
N GLU A 35 2.13 6.61 -5.45
CA GLU A 35 1.50 5.30 -5.50
C GLU A 35 0.06 5.33 -4.98
N SER A 36 -0.23 6.05 -3.89
CA SER A 36 -1.60 6.17 -3.39
C SER A 36 -2.48 6.99 -4.34
N LEU A 37 -1.92 7.99 -5.03
CA LEU A 37 -2.61 8.69 -6.12
C LEU A 37 -2.91 7.76 -7.30
N ALA A 38 -1.92 6.97 -7.73
CA ALA A 38 -2.08 6.02 -8.83
C ALA A 38 -3.11 4.94 -8.51
N LEU A 39 -3.02 4.31 -7.34
CA LEU A 39 -3.95 3.27 -6.90
C LEU A 39 -5.37 3.82 -6.71
N SER A 40 -5.53 5.02 -6.13
CA SER A 40 -6.81 5.72 -6.03
C SER A 40 -7.45 5.93 -7.40
N LYS A 41 -6.68 6.42 -8.38
CA LYS A 41 -7.15 6.62 -9.75
C LYS A 41 -7.63 5.32 -10.37
N ASP A 42 -6.85 4.25 -10.22
CA ASP A 42 -7.19 2.97 -10.83
C ASP A 42 -8.38 2.29 -10.14
N LEU A 43 -8.47 2.30 -8.80
CA LEU A 43 -9.64 1.80 -8.08
C LEU A 43 -10.93 2.56 -8.50
N LYS A 44 -10.87 3.88 -8.68
CA LYS A 44 -12.01 4.66 -9.19
C LYS A 44 -12.43 4.22 -10.59
N LYS A 45 -11.48 3.96 -11.50
CA LYS A 45 -11.79 3.40 -12.83
C LYS A 45 -12.45 2.02 -12.74
N GLN A 46 -12.17 1.26 -11.68
CA GLN A 46 -12.81 -0.03 -11.40
C GLN A 46 -14.19 0.10 -10.71
N GLY A 47 -14.70 1.33 -10.55
CA GLY A 47 -16.02 1.59 -9.95
C GLY A 47 -16.02 1.67 -8.43
N TRP A 48 -14.86 1.64 -7.78
CA TRP A 48 -14.78 1.78 -6.33
C TRP A 48 -15.09 3.22 -5.89
N LYS A 49 -15.80 3.34 -4.77
CA LYS A 49 -16.19 4.63 -4.16
C LYS A 49 -15.44 4.83 -2.85
N PHE A 50 -15.32 6.09 -2.40
CA PHE A 50 -14.62 6.47 -1.17
C PHE A 50 -13.13 6.10 -1.11
N VAL A 51 -12.51 5.88 -2.28
CA VAL A 51 -11.08 5.54 -2.43
C VAL A 51 -10.27 6.77 -2.84
N GLY A 52 -10.35 7.85 -2.06
CA GLY A 52 -9.50 9.03 -2.27
C GLY A 52 -8.01 8.75 -1.97
N PRO A 53 -7.05 9.54 -2.50
CA PRO A 53 -5.63 9.29 -2.29
C PRO A 53 -5.19 9.16 -0.83
N THR A 54 -5.80 9.94 0.08
CA THR A 54 -5.54 9.85 1.53
C THR A 54 -6.07 8.55 2.13
N THR A 55 -7.30 8.15 1.79
CA THR A 55 -7.88 6.86 2.21
C THR A 55 -7.04 5.70 1.71
N VAL A 56 -6.57 5.78 0.46
CA VAL A 56 -5.71 4.75 -0.13
C VAL A 56 -4.34 4.74 0.52
N TYR A 57 -3.76 5.88 0.87
CA TYR A 57 -2.51 5.93 1.61
C TYR A 57 -2.64 5.27 3.00
N ALA A 58 -3.72 5.59 3.73
CA ALA A 58 -4.03 4.96 5.01
C ALA A 58 -4.21 3.44 4.87
N PHE A 59 -4.88 3.00 3.81
CA PHE A 59 -4.99 1.59 3.46
C PHE A 59 -3.62 0.93 3.21
N MET A 60 -2.73 1.61 2.47
CA MET A 60 -1.38 1.11 2.20
C MET A 60 -0.55 0.95 3.47
N GLN A 61 -0.68 1.88 4.42
CA GLN A 61 -0.07 1.76 5.75
C GLN A 61 -0.66 0.56 6.51
N ALA A 62 -1.99 0.45 6.58
CA ALA A 62 -2.67 -0.60 7.32
C ALA A 62 -2.40 -2.02 6.79
N MET A 63 -2.32 -2.18 5.45
CA MET A 63 -2.05 -3.45 4.80
C MET A 63 -0.56 -3.78 4.70
N GLY A 64 0.31 -2.90 5.19
CA GLY A 64 1.75 -3.13 5.20
C GLY A 64 2.41 -3.03 3.83
N LEU A 65 1.83 -2.26 2.89
CA LEU A 65 2.56 -1.77 1.72
C LEU A 65 3.54 -0.68 2.13
N ILE A 66 3.23 0.09 3.19
CA ILE A 66 4.12 1.08 3.80
C ILE A 66 4.32 0.73 5.27
N ASN A 67 5.58 0.70 5.75
CA ASN A 67 5.86 0.59 7.17
C ASN A 67 6.03 1.98 7.77
N ASP A 68 4.91 2.57 8.16
CA ASP A 68 4.85 3.96 8.58
C ASP A 68 4.91 4.17 10.10
N HIS A 69 5.24 3.13 10.86
CA HIS A 69 5.49 3.26 12.29
C HIS A 69 6.58 4.31 12.56
N VAL A 70 6.41 5.20 13.54
CA VAL A 70 7.47 6.16 13.94
C VAL A 70 8.79 5.43 14.26
N GLU A 71 9.92 6.12 14.11
CA GLU A 71 11.27 5.52 14.19
C GLU A 71 11.49 4.74 15.50
N ASP A 72 11.04 5.29 16.63
CA ASP A 72 11.16 4.67 17.95
C ASP A 72 9.99 3.74 18.34
N CYS A 73 9.11 3.41 17.39
CA CYS A 73 8.00 2.51 17.67
C CYS A 73 8.52 1.10 17.97
N VAL A 74 8.10 0.56 19.12
CA VAL A 74 8.53 -0.76 19.63
C VAL A 74 8.28 -1.92 18.65
N ILE A 75 7.35 -1.77 17.71
CA ILE A 75 7.08 -2.80 16.70
C ILE A 75 7.74 -2.55 15.34
N ARG A 76 8.30 -1.37 15.06
CA ARG A 76 8.82 -1.00 13.73
C ARG A 76 9.85 -2.02 13.22
N ALA A 77 10.81 -2.38 14.06
CA ALA A 77 11.83 -3.38 13.71
C ALA A 77 11.26 -4.78 13.47
N ARG A 78 10.18 -5.16 14.18
CA ARG A 78 9.49 -6.44 13.97
C ARG A 78 8.74 -6.44 12.63
N VAL A 79 8.06 -5.33 12.29
CA VAL A 79 7.38 -5.17 11.01
C VAL A 79 8.38 -5.19 9.85
N GLU A 80 9.52 -4.49 9.95
CA GLU A 80 10.58 -4.55 8.94
C GLU A 80 11.07 -5.98 8.68
N ARG A 81 11.30 -6.77 9.74
CA ARG A 81 11.70 -8.17 9.60
C ARG A 81 10.61 -9.02 8.94
N ALA A 82 9.34 -8.82 9.31
CA ALA A 82 8.22 -9.51 8.69
C ALA A 82 8.11 -9.17 7.20
N ARG A 83 8.22 -7.89 6.84
CA ARG A 83 8.21 -7.41 5.44
C ARG A 83 9.34 -7.99 4.61
N LYS A 84 10.56 -8.10 5.15
CA LYS A 84 11.70 -8.71 4.43
C LYS A 84 11.47 -10.19 4.10
N ARG A 85 10.72 -10.90 4.95
CA ARG A 85 10.37 -12.32 4.75
C ARG A 85 9.10 -12.53 3.93
N PHE A 86 8.28 -11.49 3.80
CA PHE A 86 7.02 -11.58 3.08
C PHE A 86 7.25 -11.71 1.57
N ARG A 87 6.79 -12.82 1.00
CA ARG A 87 6.76 -13.01 -0.45
C ARG A 87 5.57 -12.24 -1.01
N ARG A 88 5.86 -11.22 -1.82
CA ARG A 88 4.81 -10.42 -2.46
C ARG A 88 3.96 -11.31 -3.36
N PRO A 89 2.62 -11.17 -3.34
CA PRO A 89 1.76 -11.86 -4.29
C PRO A 89 2.17 -11.48 -5.72
N GLY A 90 2.61 -12.46 -6.49
CA GLY A 90 2.80 -12.32 -7.94
C GLY A 90 1.46 -12.39 -8.67
N ARG A 91 1.48 -12.09 -9.98
CA ARG A 91 0.44 -12.64 -10.86
C ARG A 91 0.49 -14.16 -10.87
#